data_AF-A0ABD5T1S6-F1
#
_entry.id   AF-A0ABD5T1S6-F1
#
_cell.length_a   1.000
_cell.length_b   1.000
_cell.length_c   1.000
_cell.angle_alpha   90.00
_cell.angle_beta   90.00
_cell.angle_gamma   90.00
#
_symmetry.space_group_name_H-M   'P 1'
#
loop_
_entity.id
_entity.type
_entity.pdbx_description
1 polymer ?
#
loop_
_entity_poly.entity_id
_entity_poly.type
_entity_poly.pdbx_seq_one_letter_code
_entity_poly.pdbx_strand_id
1 'polypeptide(L)'
;MKLKQSTLNEIAGKFVDAGVTERHVERERSLYTDVYGIDPESPEEDVQMLFDIAIQNRAWSLSPSEYRALSEDFDPGEFLSCNSRKEAFNNIREIDDLGPKIANELLRKAVHVLQINEGWEKDLHVPLDTHVIKALVKTKAIDLEGEGWEDDLNKNPQRVVNMDPDANPRKLVGYTELQDGFAEAASQYDLPRITFDELWVEHSRLISNPLLQSESTLSELIPPRFEF
;
A
#
# COMPACT_ATOMS: atom_id res chain seq x y z
N MET A 1 -16.77 -3.27 13.74
CA MET A 1 -15.84 -2.97 12.62
C MET A 1 -16.03 -4.02 11.54
N LYS A 2 -16.30 -3.63 10.30
CA LYS A 2 -16.53 -4.58 9.20
C LYS A 2 -16.00 -4.03 7.87
N LEU A 3 -15.43 -4.92 7.06
CA LEU A 3 -15.14 -4.63 5.66
C LEU A 3 -16.46 -4.64 4.85
N LYS A 4 -16.65 -3.61 4.01
CA LYS A 4 -17.81 -3.50 3.12
C LYS A 4 -17.40 -3.76 1.68
N GLN A 5 -17.58 -5.00 1.22
CA GLN A 5 -17.22 -5.41 -0.13
C GLN A 5 -17.92 -4.57 -1.22
N SER A 6 -19.20 -4.19 -1.02
CA SER A 6 -19.92 -3.35 -1.97
C SER A 6 -19.23 -2.00 -2.20
N THR A 7 -18.65 -1.41 -1.15
CA THR A 7 -17.93 -0.14 -1.25
C THR A 7 -16.57 -0.33 -1.92
N LEU A 8 -15.87 -1.45 -1.70
CA LEU A 8 -14.65 -1.76 -2.45
C LEU A 8 -14.96 -1.90 -3.96
N ASN A 9 -16.04 -2.58 -4.32
CA ASN A 9 -16.47 -2.71 -5.71
C ASN A 9 -16.77 -1.35 -6.36
N GLU A 10 -17.40 -0.44 -5.61
CA GLU A 10 -17.69 0.92 -6.08
C GLU A 10 -16.42 1.78 -6.23
N ILE A 11 -15.45 1.64 -5.32
CA ILE A 11 -14.13 2.29 -5.45
C ILE A 11 -13.42 1.82 -6.73
N ALA A 12 -13.36 0.51 -6.97
CA ALA A 12 -12.74 -0.03 -8.17
C ALA A 12 -13.42 0.49 -9.45
N GLY A 13 -14.75 0.49 -9.49
CA GLY A 13 -15.50 1.05 -10.61
C GLY A 13 -15.22 2.53 -10.83
N LYS A 14 -15.17 3.33 -9.77
CA LYS A 14 -14.83 4.76 -9.85
C LYS A 14 -13.42 5.01 -10.38
N PHE A 15 -12.43 4.18 -10.01
CA PHE A 15 -11.08 4.27 -10.59
C PHE A 15 -11.06 3.98 -12.09
N VAL A 16 -11.81 2.96 -12.52
CA VAL A 16 -11.96 2.61 -13.95
C VAL A 16 -12.65 3.73 -14.72
N ASP A 17 -13.79 4.20 -14.23
CA ASP A 17 -14.59 5.24 -14.90
C ASP A 17 -13.81 6.54 -15.09
N ALA A 18 -12.96 6.90 -14.12
CA ALA A 18 -12.10 8.07 -14.20
C ALA A 18 -10.75 7.82 -14.90
N GLY A 19 -10.42 6.56 -15.23
CA GLY A 19 -9.14 6.20 -15.84
C GLY A 19 -7.94 6.46 -14.93
N VAL A 20 -8.09 6.29 -13.62
CA VAL A 20 -7.08 6.65 -12.61
C VAL A 20 -6.49 5.42 -11.92
N THR A 21 -5.94 4.49 -12.70
CA THR A 21 -5.37 3.24 -12.18
C THR A 21 -3.85 3.27 -11.99
N GLU A 22 -3.18 4.33 -12.46
CA GLU A 22 -1.71 4.42 -12.53
C GLU A 22 -1.12 5.76 -12.05
N ARG A 23 -1.92 6.70 -11.53
CA ARG A 23 -1.40 8.02 -11.08
C ARG A 23 -0.35 7.87 -9.99
N HIS A 24 -0.53 6.92 -9.09
CA HIS A 24 0.44 6.64 -8.04
C HIS A 24 1.74 6.09 -8.62
N VAL A 25 1.63 5.17 -9.59
CA VAL A 25 2.78 4.59 -10.31
C VAL A 25 3.56 5.66 -11.05
N GLU A 26 2.90 6.47 -11.87
CA GLU A 26 3.53 7.54 -12.65
C GLU A 26 4.30 8.50 -11.74
N ARG A 27 3.66 8.91 -10.64
CA ARG A 27 4.26 9.82 -9.66
C ARG A 27 5.49 9.22 -8.99
N GLU A 28 5.37 8.00 -8.50
CA GLU A 28 6.46 7.32 -7.80
C GLU A 28 7.60 7.00 -8.77
N ARG A 29 7.30 6.67 -10.03
CA ARG A 29 8.31 6.49 -11.08
C ARG A 29 9.10 7.78 -11.29
N SER A 30 8.43 8.92 -11.46
CA SER A 30 9.12 10.23 -11.56
C SER A 30 9.95 10.54 -10.31
N LEU A 31 9.47 10.19 -9.12
CA LEU A 31 10.27 10.35 -7.90
C LEU A 31 11.55 9.53 -7.95
N TYR A 32 11.46 8.26 -8.36
CA TYR A 32 12.62 7.36 -8.44
C TYR A 32 13.61 7.77 -9.53
N THR A 33 13.13 8.12 -10.71
CA THR A 33 14.00 8.50 -11.83
C THR A 33 14.61 9.88 -11.61
N ASP A 34 13.81 10.88 -11.24
CA ASP A 34 14.24 12.29 -11.30
C ASP A 34 14.95 12.74 -10.02
N VAL A 35 14.65 12.10 -8.89
CA VAL A 35 15.20 12.48 -7.57
C VAL A 35 16.22 11.47 -7.07
N TYR A 36 15.89 10.17 -7.13
CA TYR A 36 16.79 9.11 -6.67
C TYR A 36 17.79 8.66 -7.74
N GLY A 37 17.57 9.02 -9.01
CA GLY A 37 18.49 8.72 -10.10
C GLY A 37 18.48 7.27 -10.54
N ILE A 38 17.39 6.53 -10.28
CA ILE A 38 17.22 5.15 -10.74
C ILE A 38 17.07 5.14 -12.25
N ASP A 39 17.84 4.30 -12.94
CA ASP A 39 17.74 4.16 -14.39
C ASP A 39 16.48 3.37 -14.76
N PRO A 40 15.51 3.96 -15.47
CA PRO A 40 14.31 3.23 -15.89
C PRO A 40 14.59 2.12 -16.90
N GLU A 41 15.75 2.13 -17.59
CA GLU A 41 16.13 1.09 -18.56
C GLU A 41 16.86 -0.09 -17.90
N SER A 42 17.34 0.06 -16.66
CA SER A 42 18.01 -0.98 -15.89
C SER A 42 17.73 -0.87 -14.38
N PRO A 43 16.46 -0.83 -13.95
CA PRO A 43 16.09 -0.60 -12.55
C PRO A 43 16.56 -1.73 -11.62
N GLU A 44 16.91 -2.90 -12.15
CA GLU A 44 17.47 -4.02 -11.40
C GLU A 44 18.82 -3.68 -10.74
N GLU A 45 19.60 -2.76 -11.32
CA GLU A 45 20.88 -2.31 -10.75
C GLU A 45 20.67 -1.50 -9.46
N ASP A 46 19.48 -0.92 -9.28
CA ASP A 46 19.12 -0.02 -8.18
C ASP A 46 18.25 -0.68 -7.10
N VAL A 47 18.08 -2.01 -7.13
CA VAL A 47 17.25 -2.74 -6.15
C VAL A 47 17.70 -2.50 -4.71
N GLN A 48 19.01 -2.35 -4.45
CA GLN A 48 19.52 -1.97 -3.13
C GLN A 48 18.97 -0.62 -2.68
N MET A 49 18.96 0.37 -3.58
CA MET A 49 18.44 1.71 -3.28
C MET A 49 16.94 1.69 -3.04
N LEU A 50 16.18 0.85 -3.77
CA LEU A 50 14.76 0.64 -3.49
C LEU A 50 14.51 0.06 -2.10
N PHE A 51 15.35 -0.88 -1.66
CA PHE A 51 15.30 -1.42 -0.32
C PHE A 51 15.62 -0.36 0.73
N ASP A 52 16.68 0.43 0.53
CA ASP A 52 17.07 1.53 1.41
C ASP A 52 15.95 2.57 1.57
N ILE A 53 15.25 2.90 0.47
CA ILE A 53 14.07 3.78 0.50
C ILE A 53 12.90 3.11 1.24
N ALA A 54 12.68 1.81 1.03
CA ALA A 54 11.61 1.08 1.72
C ALA A 54 11.81 1.05 3.24
N ILE A 55 13.04 0.81 3.73
CA ILE A 55 13.33 0.84 5.18
C ILE A 55 13.26 2.26 5.76
N GLN A 56 13.48 3.32 4.97
CA GLN A 56 13.22 4.69 5.44
C GLN A 56 11.74 4.95 5.72
N ASN A 57 10.81 4.28 5.02
CA ASN A 57 9.36 4.42 5.18
C ASN A 57 8.78 3.69 6.41
N ARG A 58 9.65 3.25 7.34
CA ARG A 58 9.28 2.64 8.60
C ARG A 58 8.60 3.63 9.56
N ALA A 59 7.79 3.09 10.47
CA ALA A 59 7.08 3.91 11.47
C ALA A 59 8.00 4.46 12.58
N TRP A 60 9.09 3.75 12.89
CA TRP A 60 10.06 4.15 13.92
C TRP A 60 11.43 4.40 13.31
N SER A 61 12.00 5.54 13.65
CA SER A 61 13.36 5.91 13.26
C SER A 61 14.38 4.99 13.89
N LEU A 62 15.33 4.53 13.09
CA LEU A 62 16.54 3.86 13.55
C LEU A 62 17.69 4.83 13.76
N SER A 63 18.68 4.38 14.52
CA SER A 63 20.02 4.92 14.47
C SER A 63 20.68 4.67 13.10
N PRO A 64 21.66 5.50 12.70
CA PRO A 64 22.40 5.29 11.46
C PRO A 64 23.06 3.91 11.34
N SER A 65 23.52 3.31 12.45
CA SER A 65 24.13 1.98 12.46
C SER A 65 23.13 0.87 12.21
N GLU A 66 21.92 0.98 12.76
CA GLU A 66 20.85 0.00 12.52
C GLU A 66 20.36 0.07 11.07
N TYR A 67 20.29 1.26 10.46
CA TYR A 67 19.97 1.37 9.04
C TYR A 67 21.00 0.68 8.15
N ARG A 68 22.29 0.83 8.47
CA ARG A 68 23.37 0.16 7.72
C ARG A 68 23.30 -1.35 7.87
N ALA A 69 23.09 -1.85 9.09
CA ALA A 69 22.96 -3.27 9.33
C ALA A 69 21.81 -3.88 8.49
N LEU A 70 20.62 -3.28 8.51
CA LEU A 70 19.51 -3.74 7.69
C LEU A 70 19.81 -3.70 6.19
N SER A 71 20.44 -2.61 5.72
CA SER A 71 20.85 -2.44 4.32
C SER A 71 21.83 -3.53 3.89
N GLU A 72 22.79 -3.88 4.75
CA GLU A 72 23.80 -4.92 4.52
C GLU A 72 23.23 -6.35 4.57
N ASP A 73 22.16 -6.59 5.33
CA ASP A 73 21.49 -7.90 5.42
C ASP A 73 20.61 -8.23 4.20
N PHE A 74 20.31 -7.25 3.36
CA PHE A 74 19.55 -7.44 2.12
C PHE A 74 20.48 -7.76 0.95
N ASP A 75 20.19 -8.86 0.24
CA ASP A 75 20.89 -9.24 -1.00
C ASP A 75 19.99 -8.97 -2.23
N PRO A 76 20.31 -7.94 -3.05
CA PRO A 76 19.58 -7.65 -4.29
C PRO A 76 19.62 -8.80 -5.30
N GLY A 77 20.74 -9.53 -5.37
CA GLY A 77 20.89 -10.66 -6.28
C GLY A 77 19.98 -11.81 -5.89
N GLU A 78 19.85 -12.08 -4.58
CA GLU A 78 18.90 -13.07 -4.08
C GLU A 78 17.46 -12.65 -4.39
N PHE A 79 17.10 -11.40 -4.12
CA PHE A 79 15.77 -10.86 -4.43
C PHE A 79 15.41 -11.00 -5.92
N LEU A 80 16.33 -10.62 -6.81
CA LEU A 80 16.14 -10.69 -8.26
C LEU A 80 16.03 -12.14 -8.76
N SER A 81 16.67 -13.09 -8.08
CA SER A 81 16.68 -14.51 -8.47
C SER A 81 15.51 -15.34 -7.93
N CYS A 82 14.66 -14.77 -7.06
CA CYS A 82 13.46 -15.43 -6.56
C CYS A 82 12.55 -15.86 -7.72
N ASN A 83 11.87 -17.00 -7.61
CA ASN A 83 10.98 -17.51 -8.66
C ASN A 83 9.56 -16.97 -8.53
N SER A 84 9.24 -16.34 -7.40
CA SER A 84 7.89 -15.82 -7.13
C SER A 84 7.90 -14.65 -6.15
N ARG A 85 6.86 -13.83 -6.24
CA ARG A 85 6.53 -12.80 -5.26
C ARG A 85 6.50 -13.32 -3.82
N LYS A 86 5.97 -14.54 -3.61
CA LYS A 86 5.85 -15.14 -2.28
C LYS A 86 7.21 -15.52 -1.68
N GLU A 87 8.10 -16.05 -2.51
CA GLU A 87 9.48 -16.35 -2.13
C GLU A 87 10.21 -15.06 -1.76
N ALA A 88 10.18 -14.04 -2.63
CA ALA A 88 10.78 -12.75 -2.34
C ALA A 88 10.22 -12.10 -1.05
N PHE A 89 8.91 -12.15 -0.84
CA PHE A 89 8.28 -11.67 0.40
C PHE A 89 8.82 -12.40 1.64
N ASN A 90 8.95 -13.72 1.58
CA ASN A 90 9.44 -14.51 2.70
C ASN A 90 10.91 -14.21 3.00
N ASN A 91 11.77 -14.13 1.98
CA ASN A 91 13.20 -13.84 2.18
C ASN A 91 13.39 -12.46 2.82
N ILE A 92 12.65 -11.42 2.37
CA ILE A 92 12.69 -10.10 3.01
C ILE A 92 12.23 -10.16 4.48
N ARG A 93 11.25 -11.02 4.79
CA ARG A 93 10.71 -11.18 6.14
C ARG A 93 11.63 -11.94 7.09
N GLU A 94 12.65 -12.61 6.57
CA GLU A 94 13.70 -13.26 7.38
C GLU A 94 14.74 -12.26 7.89
N ILE A 95 14.83 -11.06 7.30
CA ILE A 95 15.65 -9.98 7.82
C ILE A 95 15.01 -9.47 9.12
N ASP A 96 15.79 -9.47 10.20
CA ASP A 96 15.35 -9.02 11.52
C ASP A 96 14.79 -7.58 11.46
N ASP A 97 13.79 -7.30 12.29
CA ASP A 97 13.08 -6.00 12.34
C ASP A 97 12.33 -5.55 11.07
N LEU A 98 12.23 -6.39 10.03
CA LEU A 98 11.40 -6.10 8.85
C LEU A 98 9.99 -6.70 8.94
N GLY A 99 9.01 -5.83 9.16
CA GLY A 99 7.59 -6.19 9.14
C GLY A 99 7.02 -6.41 7.73
N PRO A 100 5.83 -7.03 7.61
CA PRO A 100 5.11 -7.24 6.33
C PRO A 100 4.91 -5.95 5.52
N LYS A 101 4.75 -4.81 6.20
CA LYS A 101 4.61 -3.51 5.54
C LYS A 101 5.81 -3.21 4.64
N ILE A 102 7.04 -3.38 5.14
CA ILE A 102 8.26 -3.01 4.42
C ILE A 102 8.52 -3.97 3.27
N ALA A 103 8.27 -5.27 3.46
CA ALA A 103 8.38 -6.26 2.40
C ALA A 103 7.40 -5.97 1.24
N ASN A 104 6.13 -5.67 1.54
CA ASN A 104 5.17 -5.29 0.49
C ASN A 104 5.50 -3.95 -0.16
N GLU A 105 6.06 -3.00 0.60
CA GLU A 105 6.49 -1.71 0.08
C GLU A 105 7.64 -1.87 -0.93
N LEU A 106 8.67 -2.68 -0.63
CA LEU A 106 9.73 -3.00 -1.59
C LEU A 106 9.14 -3.69 -2.84
N LEU A 107 8.32 -4.72 -2.65
CA LEU A 107 7.68 -5.43 -3.78
C LEU A 107 6.84 -4.50 -4.65
N ARG A 108 6.10 -3.56 -4.05
CA ARG A 108 5.33 -2.55 -4.78
C ARG A 108 6.26 -1.61 -5.57
N LYS A 109 7.36 -1.13 -4.99
CA LYS A 109 8.32 -0.28 -5.71
C LYS A 109 8.97 -1.01 -6.88
N ALA A 110 9.52 -2.20 -6.64
CA ALA A 110 10.23 -2.98 -7.64
C ALA A 110 9.29 -3.45 -8.77
N VAL A 111 8.18 -4.11 -8.41
CA VAL A 111 7.31 -4.79 -9.38
C VAL A 111 6.29 -3.85 -10.00
N HIS A 112 5.55 -3.09 -9.19
CA HIS A 112 4.45 -2.27 -9.71
C HIS A 112 4.94 -0.93 -10.28
N VAL A 113 5.90 -0.27 -9.61
CA VAL A 113 6.37 1.04 -10.06
C VAL A 113 7.44 0.92 -11.16
N LEU A 114 8.42 0.04 -10.97
CA LEU A 114 9.58 -0.10 -11.85
C LEU A 114 9.57 -1.36 -12.73
N GLN A 115 8.51 -2.17 -12.67
CA GLN A 115 8.30 -3.32 -13.57
C GLN A 115 9.36 -4.42 -13.49
N ILE A 116 10.17 -4.45 -12.42
CA ILE A 116 11.08 -5.56 -12.12
C ILE A 116 10.24 -6.80 -11.81
N ASN A 117 10.47 -7.91 -12.52
CA ASN A 117 9.68 -9.13 -12.36
C ASN A 117 8.16 -8.91 -12.56
N GLU A 118 7.77 -8.18 -13.62
CA GLU A 118 6.38 -7.80 -13.95
C GLU A 118 5.32 -8.91 -13.77
N GLY A 119 5.68 -10.18 -14.03
CA GLY A 119 4.78 -11.33 -13.89
C GLY A 119 4.25 -11.55 -12.47
N TRP A 120 4.82 -10.88 -11.47
CA TRP A 120 4.41 -10.92 -10.06
C TRP A 120 3.28 -9.94 -9.72
N GLU A 121 2.95 -8.99 -10.60
CA GLU A 121 2.07 -7.87 -10.30
C GLU A 121 0.68 -8.31 -9.80
N LYS A 122 0.09 -9.30 -10.46
CA LYS A 122 -1.22 -9.88 -10.08
C LYS A 122 -1.27 -10.41 -8.65
N ASP A 123 -0.12 -10.80 -8.09
CA ASP A 123 0.00 -11.41 -6.78
C ASP A 123 0.43 -10.38 -5.71
N LEU A 124 0.70 -9.13 -6.09
CA LEU A 124 1.07 -8.07 -5.14
C LEU A 124 -0.07 -7.78 -4.16
N HIS A 125 0.32 -7.52 -2.92
CA HIS A 125 -0.60 -6.99 -1.91
C HIS A 125 -0.43 -5.48 -1.85
N VAL A 126 -1.53 -4.79 -1.62
CA VAL A 126 -1.52 -3.34 -1.40
C VAL A 126 -0.77 -3.05 -0.10
N PRO A 127 0.27 -2.20 -0.10
CA PRO A 127 0.87 -1.72 1.14
C PRO A 127 -0.17 -0.96 1.97
N LEU A 128 -0.57 -1.53 3.11
CA LEU A 128 -1.59 -0.92 3.98
C LEU A 128 -0.99 0.17 4.86
N ASP A 129 -0.65 1.28 4.23
CA ASP A 129 -0.14 2.44 4.91
C ASP A 129 -1.27 3.27 5.56
N THR A 130 -0.88 4.32 6.27
CA THR A 130 -1.83 5.21 6.94
C THR A 130 -2.81 5.89 5.97
N HIS A 131 -2.38 6.25 4.76
CA HIS A 131 -3.21 6.92 3.79
C HIS A 131 -4.24 5.97 3.18
N VAL A 132 -3.83 4.76 2.78
CA VAL A 132 -4.72 3.71 2.30
C VAL A 132 -5.77 3.38 3.37
N ILE A 133 -5.36 3.12 4.61
CA ILE A 133 -6.29 2.82 5.71
C ILE A 133 -7.27 3.97 5.95
N LYS A 134 -6.79 5.22 5.96
CA LYS A 134 -7.66 6.38 6.15
C LYS A 134 -8.62 6.58 4.98
N ALA A 135 -8.20 6.32 3.74
CA ALA A 135 -9.07 6.36 2.57
C ALA A 135 -10.22 5.36 2.72
N LEU A 136 -9.92 4.12 3.11
CA LEU A 136 -10.92 3.06 3.30
C LEU A 136 -11.95 3.43 4.36
N VAL A 137 -11.52 4.00 5.48
CA VAL A 137 -12.42 4.42 6.54
C VAL A 137 -13.28 5.62 6.12
N LYS A 138 -12.66 6.62 5.47
CA LYS A 138 -13.36 7.82 5.03
C LYS A 138 -14.35 7.57 3.90
N THR A 139 -14.14 6.54 3.09
CA THR A 139 -15.08 6.09 2.05
C THR A 139 -16.09 5.05 2.54
N LYS A 140 -16.05 4.68 3.84
CA LYS A 140 -16.84 3.60 4.47
C LYS A 140 -16.55 2.18 3.97
N ALA A 141 -15.48 1.95 3.20
CA ALA A 141 -15.03 0.60 2.89
C ALA A 141 -14.67 -0.19 4.15
N ILE A 142 -14.08 0.48 5.16
CA ILE A 142 -14.01 -0.03 6.53
C ILE A 142 -15.00 0.74 7.38
N ASP A 143 -16.03 0.06 7.87
CA ASP A 143 -17.00 0.65 8.78
C ASP A 143 -16.52 0.51 10.23
N LEU A 144 -16.21 1.64 10.86
CA LEU A 144 -15.81 1.71 12.25
C LEU A 144 -17.05 1.90 13.14
N GLU A 145 -17.17 1.04 14.13
CA GLU A 145 -18.27 1.03 15.12
C GLU A 145 -17.66 1.13 16.53
N GLY A 146 -18.38 1.78 17.47
CA GLY A 146 -17.96 1.90 18.87
C GLY A 146 -17.46 3.29 19.26
N GLU A 147 -17.05 3.47 20.51
CA GLU A 147 -16.44 4.71 20.99
C GLU A 147 -14.92 4.70 20.75
N GLY A 148 -14.32 5.87 20.48
CA GLY A 148 -12.85 6.02 20.35
C GLY A 148 -12.25 5.65 19.00
N TRP A 149 -13.05 5.23 18.01
CA TRP A 149 -12.54 4.89 16.68
C TRP A 149 -11.86 6.07 15.96
N GLU A 150 -12.30 7.30 16.22
CA GLU A 150 -11.69 8.51 15.66
C GLU A 150 -10.26 8.69 16.18
N ASP A 151 -10.04 8.38 17.46
CA ASP A 151 -8.72 8.40 18.08
C ASP A 151 -7.83 7.30 17.49
N ASP A 152 -8.36 6.09 17.32
CA ASP A 152 -7.62 5.01 16.66
C ASP A 152 -7.27 5.39 15.21
N LEU A 153 -8.21 5.93 14.43
CA LEU A 153 -7.96 6.35 13.05
C LEU A 153 -6.91 7.47 12.95
N ASN A 154 -6.98 8.45 13.84
CA ASN A 154 -6.14 9.65 13.74
C ASN A 154 -4.77 9.47 14.37
N LYS A 155 -4.69 8.79 15.52
CA LYS A 155 -3.45 8.61 16.29
C LYS A 155 -2.72 7.33 15.92
N ASN A 156 -3.43 6.25 15.59
CA ASN A 156 -2.80 4.98 15.24
C ASN A 156 -3.65 4.14 14.26
N PRO A 157 -3.75 4.54 12.99
CA PRO A 157 -4.58 3.87 11.99
C PRO A 157 -4.21 2.39 11.77
N GLN A 158 -2.99 1.98 12.11
CA GLN A 158 -2.57 0.59 12.11
C GLN A 158 -3.31 -0.27 13.15
N ARG A 159 -4.08 0.34 14.06
CA ARG A 159 -5.02 -0.37 14.96
C ARG A 159 -6.34 -0.70 14.28
N VAL A 160 -6.60 -0.25 13.06
CA VAL A 160 -7.83 -0.56 12.32
C VAL A 160 -7.74 -1.94 11.65
N VAL A 161 -6.55 -2.27 11.13
CA VAL A 161 -6.29 -3.53 10.43
C VAL A 161 -5.31 -4.36 11.24
N ASN A 162 -5.60 -5.63 11.42
CA ASN A 162 -4.62 -6.57 11.97
C ASN A 162 -3.62 -6.95 10.88
N MET A 163 -2.42 -6.38 10.95
CA MET A 163 -1.34 -6.59 9.97
C MET A 163 -0.69 -7.98 10.04
N ASP A 164 -1.01 -8.79 11.04
CA ASP A 164 -0.63 -10.20 11.11
C ASP A 164 -1.57 -11.03 10.20
N PRO A 165 -1.08 -11.57 9.08
CA PRO A 165 -1.89 -12.31 8.12
C PRO A 165 -2.45 -13.63 8.67
N ASP A 166 -1.83 -14.19 9.71
CA ASP A 166 -2.18 -15.49 10.28
C ASP A 166 -3.12 -15.37 11.50
N ALA A 167 -3.27 -14.16 12.03
CA ALA A 167 -4.12 -13.91 13.19
C ALA A 167 -5.58 -13.63 12.79
N ASN A 168 -6.52 -14.23 13.53
CA ASN A 168 -7.95 -13.94 13.39
C ASN A 168 -8.39 -12.92 14.46
N PRO A 169 -8.49 -11.61 14.13
CA PRO A 169 -8.77 -10.58 15.12
C PRO A 169 -10.25 -10.58 15.52
N ARG A 170 -10.53 -10.40 16.82
CA ARG A 170 -11.92 -10.25 17.31
C ARG A 170 -12.52 -8.85 17.09
N LYS A 171 -11.69 -7.84 16.80
CA LYS A 171 -12.10 -6.42 16.81
C LYS A 171 -11.62 -5.61 15.61
N LEU A 172 -10.72 -6.15 14.79
CA LEU A 172 -10.06 -5.46 13.67
C LEU A 172 -10.42 -6.14 12.35
N VAL A 173 -10.24 -5.47 11.23
CA VAL A 173 -10.28 -6.15 9.92
C VAL A 173 -9.01 -6.98 9.75
N GLY A 174 -9.13 -8.21 9.28
CA GLY A 174 -7.95 -9.06 9.01
C GLY A 174 -7.16 -8.55 7.80
N TYR A 175 -5.83 -8.63 7.83
CA TYR A 175 -5.00 -8.30 6.66
C TYR A 175 -5.43 -9.10 5.42
N THR A 176 -5.53 -10.43 5.56
CA THR A 176 -5.91 -11.32 4.46
C THR A 176 -7.33 -11.05 3.97
N GLU A 177 -8.28 -10.81 4.88
CA GLU A 177 -9.66 -10.41 4.55
C GLU A 177 -9.69 -9.15 3.67
N LEU A 178 -8.89 -8.13 4.02
CA LEU A 178 -8.82 -6.89 3.26
C LEU A 178 -8.16 -7.08 1.89
N GLN A 179 -7.07 -7.86 1.82
CA GLN A 179 -6.37 -8.13 0.57
C GLN A 179 -7.22 -9.00 -0.38
N ASP A 180 -8.00 -9.95 0.15
CA ASP A 180 -8.93 -10.75 -0.66
C ASP A 180 -10.09 -9.89 -1.16
N GLY A 181 -10.62 -8.99 -0.33
CA GLY A 181 -11.65 -8.05 -0.75
C GLY A 181 -11.20 -7.10 -1.86
N PHE A 182 -9.94 -6.64 -1.83
CA PHE A 182 -9.36 -5.89 -2.95
C PHE A 182 -9.23 -6.71 -4.22
N ALA A 183 -8.77 -7.96 -4.12
CA ALA A 183 -8.67 -8.85 -5.28
C ALA A 183 -10.04 -9.11 -5.90
N GLU A 184 -11.06 -9.39 -5.09
CA GLU A 184 -12.43 -9.60 -5.55
C GLU A 184 -12.98 -8.35 -6.27
N ALA A 185 -12.80 -7.17 -5.70
CA ALA A 185 -13.26 -5.91 -6.29
C ALA A 185 -12.54 -5.58 -7.61
N ALA A 186 -11.21 -5.70 -7.64
CA ALA A 186 -10.41 -5.40 -8.83
C ALA A 186 -10.67 -6.39 -9.98
N SER A 187 -10.91 -7.67 -9.66
CA SER A 187 -11.16 -8.72 -10.65
C SER A 187 -12.43 -8.50 -11.49
N GLN A 188 -13.40 -7.72 -11.00
CA GLN A 188 -14.60 -7.36 -11.76
C GLN A 188 -14.30 -6.47 -12.97
N TYR A 189 -13.10 -5.87 -13.00
CA TYR A 189 -12.66 -4.94 -14.04
C TYR A 189 -11.32 -5.37 -14.68
N ASP A 190 -10.93 -6.64 -14.54
CA ASP A 190 -9.65 -7.19 -15.03
C ASP A 190 -8.41 -6.42 -14.52
N LEU A 191 -8.51 -5.82 -13.32
CA LEU A 191 -7.42 -5.08 -12.68
C LEU A 191 -6.69 -5.95 -11.66
N PRO A 192 -5.37 -5.75 -11.46
CA PRO A 192 -4.66 -6.36 -10.35
C PRO A 192 -5.10 -5.71 -9.04
N ARG A 193 -5.05 -6.49 -7.95
CA ARG A 193 -5.36 -5.99 -6.60
C ARG A 193 -4.59 -4.73 -6.23
N ILE A 194 -3.34 -4.61 -6.68
CA ILE A 194 -2.44 -3.50 -6.36
C ILE A 194 -2.99 -2.14 -6.84
N THR A 195 -3.96 -2.09 -7.77
CA THR A 195 -4.62 -0.84 -8.19
C THR A 195 -5.24 -0.07 -7.02
N PHE A 196 -5.62 -0.74 -5.92
CA PHE A 196 -6.09 -0.06 -4.71
C PHE A 196 -5.01 0.80 -4.01
N ASP A 197 -3.75 0.72 -4.42
CA ASP A 197 -2.69 1.65 -3.99
C ASP A 197 -3.00 3.10 -4.43
N GLU A 198 -3.87 3.32 -5.42
CA GLU A 198 -4.43 4.64 -5.78
C GLU A 198 -5.15 5.34 -4.62
N LEU A 199 -5.63 4.57 -3.63
CA LEU A 199 -6.17 5.13 -2.39
C LEU A 199 -5.16 6.01 -1.65
N TRP A 200 -3.87 5.76 -1.85
CA TRP A 200 -2.82 6.61 -1.32
C TRP A 200 -2.89 8.02 -1.88
N VAL A 201 -3.03 8.16 -3.21
CA VAL A 201 -3.14 9.46 -3.90
C VAL A 201 -4.45 10.13 -3.53
N GLU A 202 -5.57 9.39 -3.60
CA GLU A 202 -6.88 9.88 -3.21
C GLU A 202 -6.84 10.48 -1.81
N HIS A 203 -6.29 9.75 -0.83
CA HIS A 203 -6.26 10.26 0.52
C HIS A 203 -5.25 11.38 0.72
N SER A 204 -3.98 11.17 0.36
CA SER A 204 -2.89 12.11 0.70
C SER A 204 -3.02 13.47 0.01
N ARG A 205 -3.72 13.55 -1.12
CA ARG A 205 -3.85 14.79 -1.91
C ARG A 205 -5.24 15.40 -1.90
N LEU A 206 -6.28 14.56 -1.89
CA LEU A 206 -7.65 15.03 -2.13
C LEU A 206 -8.48 14.90 -0.84
N ILE A 207 -8.73 13.68 -0.37
CA ILE A 207 -9.64 13.42 0.76
C ILE A 207 -9.13 14.02 2.08
N SER A 208 -7.81 14.15 2.29
CA SER A 208 -7.27 14.80 3.49
C SER A 208 -7.29 16.32 3.45
N ASN A 209 -7.54 16.93 2.29
CA ASN A 209 -7.57 18.37 2.13
C ASN A 209 -9.01 18.85 1.91
N PRO A 210 -9.61 19.55 2.88
CA PRO A 210 -10.96 20.12 2.76
C PRO A 210 -11.23 20.85 1.44
N LEU A 211 -10.23 21.59 0.96
CA LEU A 211 -10.37 22.44 -0.22
C LEU A 211 -10.29 21.67 -1.55
N LEU A 212 -9.86 20.41 -1.52
CA LEU A 212 -9.69 19.56 -2.70
C LEU A 212 -10.54 18.29 -2.63
N GLN A 213 -11.35 18.12 -1.58
CA GLN A 213 -12.09 16.89 -1.36
C GLN A 213 -13.13 16.63 -2.47
N SER A 214 -13.70 17.68 -3.07
CA SER A 214 -14.60 17.60 -4.23
C SER A 214 -13.91 17.08 -5.49
N GLU A 215 -12.59 17.25 -5.60
CA GLU A 215 -11.79 16.78 -6.74
C GLU A 215 -11.43 15.29 -6.63
N SER A 216 -11.71 14.65 -5.49
CA SER A 216 -11.53 13.22 -5.32
C SER A 216 -12.47 12.44 -6.24
N THR A 217 -11.93 11.43 -6.91
CA THR A 217 -12.71 10.44 -7.66
C THR A 217 -13.73 9.74 -6.75
N LEU A 218 -13.44 9.69 -5.45
CA LEU A 218 -14.21 9.04 -4.41
C LEU A 218 -15.05 10.01 -3.59
N SER A 219 -15.17 11.29 -4.00
CA SER A 219 -15.87 12.35 -3.24
C SER A 219 -17.30 11.96 -2.84
N GLU A 220 -18.05 11.36 -3.75
CA GLU A 220 -19.43 10.89 -3.50
C GLU A 220 -19.54 9.77 -2.45
N LEU A 221 -18.45 9.05 -2.20
CA LEU A 221 -18.38 8.00 -1.18
C LEU A 221 -18.09 8.55 0.21
N ILE A 222 -17.64 9.81 0.30
CA ILE A 222 -17.27 10.43 1.56
C ILE A 222 -18.56 10.85 2.29
N PRO A 223 -18.84 10.28 3.47
CA PRO A 223 -19.97 10.66 4.29
C PRO A 223 -19.85 12.10 4.82
N PRO A 224 -20.99 12.77 5.10
CA PRO A 224 -21.02 14.12 5.66
C PRO A 224 -20.20 14.36 6.92
N ARG A 225 -20.01 13.33 7.76
CA ARG A 225 -19.16 13.45 8.98
C ARG A 225 -17.66 13.63 8.68
N PHE A 226 -17.25 13.34 7.46
CA PHE A 226 -15.87 13.48 6.97
C PHE A 226 -15.76 14.57 5.90
N GLU A 227 -16.89 15.19 5.54
CA GLU A 227 -16.92 16.44 4.76
C GLU A 227 -16.48 17.59 5.67
N PHE A 228 -15.78 18.56 5.09
CA PHE A 228 -15.24 19.72 5.79
C PHE A 228 -15.84 21.02 5.27
#